data_AF-A0A7Y2HF85-F1
#
_entry.id   AF-A0A7Y2HF85-F1
#
_cell.length_a   1.000
_cell.length_b   1.000
_cell.length_c   1.000
_cell.angle_alpha   90.00
_cell.angle_beta   90.00
_cell.angle_gamma   90.00
#
_symmetry.space_group_name_H-M   'P 1'
#
loop_
_entity.id
_entity.type
_entity.pdbx_description
1 polymer ?
#
loop_
_entity_poly.entity_id
_entity_poly.type
_entity_poly.pdbx_seq_one_letter_code
_entity_poly.pdbx_strand_id
1 'polypeptide(L)'
;MEKLASVYQTQLDNIKATIQNSDLLSAYLDTEESEDYKALAEHFEPQIQELYIKVADHHPLQLEALEEQLLDNGFEGLYIPKVLGYAVLRGHVNDKTKYSRPQNHFKKILQAIVSSSNFEMISQRTGQSIQIGFALSSDIWITNFLNGIENKKVKYFLQSQKLEKYRNQGKRKAGLYNYRRQFQSLNYQSTSFPSEPSELVVLAPSVKDFLIFRSHKNYDNSSLNNYLKEFITNEKFRNMNEFLELLMIIGFYMKMDDELSGLFTKAFNSVRSSNPGFEQVFFKNLREVQEGSFPPGIEEDKKFSALVDKSLDGEVSNYFTLTDTIHGKGYINEEAIDAVRVYYDSHEGRSIQNECVRASIFNYFSGFLNNLEPEAYHDYFEMNKVFTQYMGIFSNQKFNQDLKDLSLKYVKKLIKRFTDKRGKDYQDIKKWVRTTFIDLSFMKEKELVELFKTRRKKKVAV
;
A
#
# COMPACT_ATOMS: atom_id res chain seq x y z
N MET A 1 12.06 17.60 -7.14
CA MET A 1 11.05 17.28 -8.16
C MET A 1 11.74 17.20 -9.51
N GLU A 2 11.52 16.12 -10.24
CA GLU A 2 12.10 15.95 -11.58
C GLU A 2 11.42 16.90 -12.57
N LYS A 3 12.18 17.44 -13.51
CA LYS A 3 11.63 18.28 -14.58
C LYS A 3 10.88 17.40 -15.58
N LEU A 4 9.80 17.94 -16.13
CA LEU A 4 9.08 17.28 -17.21
C LEU A 4 9.95 17.21 -18.47
N ALA A 5 10.05 16.03 -19.07
CA ALA A 5 10.77 15.86 -20.33
C ALA A 5 10.13 16.70 -21.45
N SER A 6 10.97 17.22 -22.36
CA SER A 6 10.52 18.10 -23.45
C SER A 6 9.44 17.45 -24.33
N VAL A 7 9.52 16.15 -24.56
CA VAL A 7 8.52 15.40 -25.34
C VAL A 7 7.12 15.52 -24.72
N TYR A 8 7.01 15.39 -23.39
CA TYR A 8 5.73 15.54 -22.70
C TYR A 8 5.26 16.98 -22.65
N GLN A 9 6.21 17.93 -22.51
CA GLN A 9 5.90 19.35 -22.59
C GLN A 9 5.31 19.73 -23.94
N THR A 10 5.92 19.31 -25.05
CA THR A 10 5.39 19.55 -26.40
C THR A 10 4.01 18.92 -26.59
N GLN A 11 3.75 17.74 -26.04
CA GLN A 11 2.42 17.12 -26.09
C GLN A 11 1.38 17.92 -25.28
N LEU A 12 1.74 18.43 -24.10
CA LEU A 12 0.88 19.34 -23.33
C LEU A 12 0.59 20.64 -24.10
N ASP A 13 1.62 21.24 -24.70
CA ASP A 13 1.48 22.48 -25.47
C ASP A 13 0.54 22.28 -26.67
N ASN A 14 0.62 21.13 -27.35
CA ASN A 14 -0.29 20.77 -28.43
C ASN A 14 -1.74 20.60 -27.93
N ILE A 15 -1.94 19.92 -26.81
CA ILE A 15 -3.29 19.77 -26.21
C ILE A 15 -3.84 21.14 -25.83
N LYS A 16 -3.03 21.98 -25.17
CA LYS A 16 -3.39 23.35 -24.80
C LYS A 16 -3.79 24.18 -26.02
N ALA A 17 -2.98 24.16 -27.08
CA ALA A 17 -3.29 24.85 -28.33
C ALA A 17 -4.58 24.33 -28.97
N THR A 18 -4.85 23.03 -28.90
CA THR A 18 -6.08 22.45 -29.45
C THR A 18 -7.31 22.91 -28.65
N ILE A 19 -7.23 22.95 -27.31
CA ILE A 19 -8.30 23.47 -26.45
C ILE A 19 -8.59 24.93 -26.79
N GLN A 20 -7.54 25.77 -26.84
CA GLN A 20 -7.68 27.21 -27.02
C GLN A 20 -8.21 27.60 -28.42
N ASN A 21 -8.02 26.75 -29.43
CA ASN A 21 -8.54 26.95 -30.78
C ASN A 21 -9.82 26.14 -31.07
N SER A 22 -10.46 25.55 -30.06
CA SER A 22 -11.62 24.67 -30.28
C SER A 22 -12.94 25.44 -30.30
N ASP A 23 -13.82 25.04 -31.22
CA ASP A 23 -15.20 25.57 -31.29
C ASP A 23 -15.98 25.28 -29.99
N LEU A 24 -15.64 24.18 -29.29
CA LEU A 24 -16.23 23.84 -27.99
C LEU A 24 -15.88 24.87 -26.91
N LEU A 25 -14.64 25.38 -26.90
CA LEU A 25 -14.26 26.43 -25.98
C LEU A 25 -14.94 27.74 -26.36
N SER A 26 -14.98 28.10 -27.64
CA SER A 26 -15.69 29.31 -28.10
C SER A 26 -17.16 29.27 -27.70
N ALA A 27 -17.85 28.14 -27.91
CA ALA A 27 -19.24 27.97 -27.49
C ALA A 27 -19.41 28.15 -25.98
N TYR A 28 -18.54 27.53 -25.16
CA TYR A 28 -18.58 27.71 -23.71
C TYR A 28 -18.30 29.16 -23.28
N LEU A 29 -17.38 29.87 -23.93
CA LEU A 29 -17.10 31.28 -23.62
C LEU A 29 -18.26 32.20 -24.01
N ASP A 30 -19.07 31.82 -25.00
CA ASP A 30 -20.25 32.58 -25.41
C ASP A 30 -21.46 32.35 -24.49
N THR A 31 -21.64 31.13 -23.97
CA THR A 31 -22.81 30.74 -23.16
C THR A 31 -22.55 30.76 -21.65
N GLU A 32 -21.31 30.44 -21.24
CA GLU A 32 -20.89 30.11 -19.88
C GLU A 32 -21.74 29.02 -19.20
N GLU A 33 -22.41 28.17 -19.99
CA GLU A 33 -23.31 27.14 -19.47
C GLU A 33 -22.57 25.87 -19.04
N SER A 34 -23.12 25.19 -18.01
CA SER A 34 -22.53 23.97 -17.47
C SER A 34 -22.52 22.80 -18.46
N GLU A 35 -23.44 22.79 -19.44
CA GLU A 35 -23.51 21.74 -20.46
C GLU A 35 -22.35 21.85 -21.44
N ASP A 36 -22.00 23.07 -21.85
CA ASP A 36 -20.88 23.32 -22.76
C ASP A 36 -19.54 23.03 -22.09
N TYR A 37 -19.37 23.41 -20.82
CA TYR A 37 -18.16 23.03 -20.06
C TYR A 37 -18.03 21.51 -19.92
N LYS A 38 -19.15 20.80 -19.77
CA LYS A 38 -19.15 19.34 -19.71
C LYS A 38 -18.77 18.73 -21.06
N ALA A 39 -19.26 19.26 -22.17
CA ALA A 39 -18.86 18.82 -23.51
C ALA A 39 -17.35 19.03 -23.74
N LEU A 40 -16.82 20.18 -23.31
CA LEU A 40 -15.39 20.47 -23.35
C LEU A 40 -14.57 19.45 -22.55
N ALA A 41 -15.01 19.14 -21.32
CA ALA A 41 -14.37 18.14 -20.46
C ALA A 41 -14.41 16.73 -21.05
N GLU A 42 -15.56 16.30 -21.56
CA GLU A 42 -15.72 14.97 -22.16
C GLU A 42 -14.84 14.78 -23.41
N HIS A 43 -14.58 15.86 -24.16
CA HIS A 43 -13.74 15.81 -25.34
C HIS A 43 -12.23 15.83 -25.03
N PHE A 44 -11.78 16.71 -24.12
CA PHE A 44 -10.35 16.98 -23.92
C PHE A 44 -9.72 16.26 -22.72
N GLU A 45 -10.47 15.96 -21.65
CA GLU A 45 -9.90 15.21 -20.51
C GLU A 45 -9.34 13.82 -20.88
N PRO A 46 -9.93 13.06 -21.82
CA PRO A 46 -9.35 11.79 -22.25
C PRO A 46 -7.93 11.93 -22.83
N GLN A 47 -7.66 13.00 -23.57
CA GLN A 47 -6.34 13.26 -24.17
C GLN A 47 -5.30 13.59 -23.08
N ILE A 48 -5.69 14.43 -22.11
CA ILE A 48 -4.85 14.72 -20.94
C ILE A 48 -4.61 13.46 -20.11
N GLN A 49 -5.64 12.63 -19.94
CA GLN A 49 -5.57 11.37 -19.21
C GLN A 49 -4.59 10.38 -19.87
N GLU A 50 -4.59 10.28 -21.19
CA GLU A 50 -3.69 9.41 -21.94
C GLU A 50 -2.23 9.82 -21.71
N LEU A 51 -1.93 11.12 -21.82
CA LEU A 51 -0.61 11.66 -21.52
C LEU A 51 -0.22 11.42 -20.06
N TYR A 52 -1.15 11.65 -19.14
CA TYR A 52 -0.95 11.40 -17.71
C TYR A 52 -0.55 9.95 -17.44
N ILE A 53 -1.28 8.98 -18.01
CA ILE A 53 -1.00 7.54 -17.87
C ILE A 53 0.38 7.23 -18.44
N LYS A 54 0.72 7.77 -19.61
CA LYS A 54 2.03 7.55 -20.23
C LYS A 54 3.17 8.01 -19.32
N VAL A 55 3.05 9.19 -18.72
CA VAL A 55 4.05 9.70 -17.75
C VAL A 55 4.04 8.87 -16.47
N ALA A 56 2.87 8.52 -15.93
CA ALA A 56 2.77 7.71 -14.72
C ALA A 56 3.42 6.33 -14.91
N ASP A 57 3.25 5.72 -16.07
CA ASP A 57 3.76 4.39 -16.36
C ASP A 57 5.26 4.39 -16.60
N HIS A 58 5.81 5.37 -17.34
CA HIS A 58 7.21 5.34 -17.78
C HIS A 58 8.14 6.30 -17.03
N HIS A 59 7.63 7.42 -16.52
CA HIS A 59 8.42 8.49 -15.87
C HIS A 59 7.69 9.05 -14.64
N PRO A 60 7.35 8.20 -13.64
CA PRO A 60 6.45 8.58 -12.54
C PRO A 60 6.93 9.75 -11.68
N LEU A 61 8.24 9.99 -11.61
CA LEU A 61 8.83 11.08 -10.83
C LEU A 61 8.63 12.46 -11.48
N GLN A 62 8.17 12.51 -12.74
CA GLN A 62 7.80 13.74 -13.46
C GLN A 62 6.32 14.12 -13.30
N LEU A 63 5.50 13.30 -12.62
CA LEU A 63 4.05 13.53 -12.51
C LEU A 63 3.70 14.86 -11.84
N GLU A 64 4.36 15.23 -10.75
CA GLU A 64 4.09 16.52 -10.11
C GLU A 64 4.42 17.70 -11.04
N ALA A 65 5.45 17.58 -11.88
CA ALA A 65 5.80 18.61 -12.85
C ALA A 65 4.76 18.70 -13.98
N LEU A 66 4.28 17.56 -14.50
CA LEU A 66 3.16 17.50 -15.46
C LEU A 66 1.93 18.19 -14.88
N GLU A 67 1.58 17.88 -13.65
CA GLU A 67 0.41 18.42 -12.96
C GLU A 67 0.51 19.91 -12.70
N GLU A 68 1.70 20.42 -12.39
CA GLU A 68 1.93 21.86 -12.26
C GLU A 68 1.74 22.60 -13.60
N GLN A 69 2.09 21.99 -14.74
CA GLN A 69 1.79 22.57 -16.06
C GLN A 69 0.29 22.59 -16.36
N LEU A 70 -0.45 21.58 -15.91
CA LEU A 70 -1.91 21.51 -16.07
C LEU A 70 -2.68 22.54 -15.23
N LEU A 71 -2.01 23.28 -14.33
CA LEU A 71 -2.60 24.39 -13.59
C LEU A 71 -2.65 25.69 -14.40
N ASP A 72 -2.05 25.72 -15.59
CA ASP A 72 -2.11 26.86 -16.50
C ASP A 72 -3.55 27.12 -16.97
N ASN A 73 -3.95 28.40 -16.98
CA ASN A 73 -5.30 28.82 -17.32
C ASN A 73 -5.75 28.37 -18.72
N GLY A 74 -4.83 28.18 -19.67
CA GLY A 74 -5.18 27.71 -21.01
C GLY A 74 -5.65 26.25 -21.08
N PHE A 75 -5.61 25.50 -19.97
CA PHE A 75 -6.29 24.21 -19.84
C PHE A 75 -7.71 24.33 -19.28
N GLU A 76 -8.19 25.55 -19.02
CA GLU A 76 -9.55 25.87 -18.56
C GLU A 76 -9.97 25.17 -17.26
N GLY A 77 -9.01 24.60 -16.52
CA GLY A 77 -9.26 23.83 -15.31
C GLY A 77 -9.85 22.42 -15.53
N LEU A 78 -9.85 21.93 -16.77
CA LEU A 78 -10.49 20.66 -17.15
C LEU A 78 -10.03 19.47 -16.29
N TYR A 79 -8.72 19.30 -16.12
CA TYR A 79 -8.16 18.12 -15.45
C TYR A 79 -7.85 18.33 -13.96
N ILE A 80 -8.02 19.56 -13.44
CA ILE A 80 -7.71 19.93 -12.06
C ILE A 80 -8.42 19.05 -11.01
N PRO A 81 -9.71 18.65 -11.18
CA PRO A 81 -10.39 17.82 -10.19
C PRO A 81 -9.69 16.47 -9.93
N LYS A 82 -9.12 15.85 -10.97
CA LYS A 82 -8.36 14.59 -10.85
C LYS A 82 -7.02 14.81 -10.19
N VAL A 83 -6.26 15.82 -10.64
CA VAL A 83 -4.96 16.22 -10.07
C VAL A 83 -5.07 16.53 -8.58
N LEU A 84 -6.12 17.25 -8.18
CA LEU A 84 -6.42 17.51 -6.77
C LEU A 84 -6.60 16.21 -5.97
N GLY A 85 -7.33 15.25 -6.55
CA GLY A 85 -7.53 13.94 -5.91
C GLY A 85 -6.23 13.17 -5.75
N TYR A 86 -5.38 13.16 -6.77
CA TYR A 86 -4.06 12.53 -6.72
C TYR A 86 -3.17 13.16 -5.64
N ALA A 87 -3.08 14.49 -5.61
CA ALA A 87 -2.29 15.22 -4.63
C ALA A 87 -2.72 14.95 -3.17
N VAL A 88 -4.03 14.83 -2.92
CA VAL A 88 -4.56 14.44 -1.61
C VAL A 88 -4.14 13.03 -1.22
N LEU A 89 -4.12 12.10 -2.18
CA LEU A 89 -3.84 10.70 -1.90
C LEU A 89 -2.33 10.36 -1.81
N ARG A 90 -1.45 11.16 -2.41
CA ARG A 90 0.01 11.02 -2.28
C ARG A 90 0.56 11.43 -0.92
N GLY A 91 -0.15 12.31 -0.22
CA GLY A 91 0.32 12.80 1.07
C GLY A 91 0.38 11.67 2.10
N HIS A 92 1.59 11.40 2.62
CA HIS A 92 1.77 10.42 3.70
C HIS A 92 1.05 10.87 4.97
N VAL A 93 0.28 9.95 5.57
CA VAL A 93 -0.53 10.19 6.77
C VAL A 93 -0.01 9.39 7.95
N ASN A 94 0.09 10.03 9.10
CA ASN A 94 0.48 9.38 10.36
C ASN A 94 -0.67 8.57 10.99
N ASP A 95 -0.40 7.99 12.16
CA ASP A 95 -1.38 7.18 12.92
C ASP A 95 -2.67 7.92 13.27
N LYS A 96 -2.58 9.24 13.45
CA LYS A 96 -3.75 10.12 13.69
C LYS A 96 -4.54 10.42 12.42
N THR A 97 -4.17 9.80 11.29
CA THR A 97 -4.74 10.03 9.97
C THR A 97 -4.66 11.52 9.60
N LYS A 98 -3.52 12.16 9.87
CA LYS A 98 -3.21 13.53 9.47
C LYS A 98 -1.95 13.50 8.63
N TYR A 99 -1.80 14.43 7.70
CA TYR A 99 -0.55 14.53 6.95
C TYR A 99 0.62 14.74 7.90
N SER A 100 1.67 13.95 7.71
CA SER A 100 2.90 14.08 8.52
C SER A 100 3.63 15.39 8.25
N ARG A 101 3.41 15.99 7.07
CA ARG A 101 3.95 17.28 6.67
C ARG A 101 2.96 18.08 5.80
N PRO A 102 3.10 19.42 5.75
CA PRO A 102 2.35 20.24 4.80
C PRO A 102 2.52 19.74 3.35
N GLN A 103 1.42 19.70 2.60
CA GLN A 103 1.41 19.23 1.22
C GLN A 103 1.46 20.44 0.27
N ASN A 104 2.67 20.77 -0.20
CA ASN A 104 2.89 21.94 -1.06
C ASN A 104 2.18 21.82 -2.41
N HIS A 105 2.22 20.64 -3.03
CA HIS A 105 1.54 20.41 -4.30
C HIS A 105 0.01 20.55 -4.17
N PHE A 106 -0.59 19.97 -3.11
CA PHE A 106 -2.01 20.20 -2.77
C PHE A 106 -2.33 21.69 -2.59
N LYS A 107 -1.45 22.46 -1.91
CA LYS A 107 -1.60 23.91 -1.77
C LYS A 107 -1.62 24.62 -3.12
N LYS A 108 -0.67 24.32 -4.01
CA LYS A 108 -0.56 24.93 -5.34
C LYS A 108 -1.81 24.68 -6.18
N ILE A 109 -2.32 23.44 -6.19
CA ILE A 109 -3.55 23.10 -6.91
C ILE A 109 -4.75 23.85 -6.34
N LEU A 110 -4.88 23.94 -5.01
CA LEU A 110 -5.93 24.76 -4.41
C LEU A 110 -5.81 26.23 -4.79
N GLN A 111 -4.59 26.78 -4.85
CA GLN A 111 -4.36 28.16 -5.31
C GLN A 111 -4.81 28.34 -6.77
N ALA A 112 -4.49 27.39 -7.66
CA ALA A 112 -4.98 27.42 -9.04
C ALA A 112 -6.51 27.36 -9.12
N ILE A 113 -7.16 26.52 -8.31
CA ILE A 113 -8.64 26.44 -8.26
C ILE A 113 -9.24 27.78 -7.84
N VAL A 114 -8.77 28.38 -6.74
CA VAL A 114 -9.36 29.62 -6.19
C VAL A 114 -9.12 30.83 -7.08
N SER A 115 -8.10 30.78 -7.93
CA SER A 115 -7.73 31.85 -8.88
C SER A 115 -8.26 31.61 -10.29
N SER A 116 -8.95 30.49 -10.55
CA SER A 116 -9.47 30.14 -11.87
C SER A 116 -10.72 30.95 -12.23
N SER A 117 -10.83 31.36 -13.49
CA SER A 117 -12.07 31.92 -14.08
C SER A 117 -13.24 30.93 -13.99
N ASN A 118 -12.96 29.64 -14.19
CA ASN A 118 -13.95 28.56 -14.18
C ASN A 118 -14.19 27.99 -12.77
N PHE A 119 -13.95 28.77 -11.72
CA PHE A 119 -14.10 28.31 -10.34
C PHE A 119 -15.45 27.65 -10.07
N GLU A 120 -16.55 28.19 -10.60
CA GLU A 120 -17.88 27.63 -10.38
C GLU A 120 -17.98 26.19 -10.89
N MET A 121 -17.56 25.94 -12.14
CA MET A 121 -17.56 24.61 -12.76
C MET A 121 -16.61 23.64 -12.05
N ILE A 122 -15.41 24.11 -11.70
CA ILE A 122 -14.40 23.28 -10.99
C ILE A 122 -14.90 22.91 -9.60
N SER A 123 -15.51 23.86 -8.86
CA SER A 123 -15.94 23.68 -7.48
C SER A 123 -16.99 22.58 -7.30
N GLN A 124 -17.82 22.36 -8.33
CA GLN A 124 -18.82 21.29 -8.37
C GLN A 124 -18.18 19.88 -8.37
N ARG A 125 -16.94 19.76 -8.86
CA ARG A 125 -16.22 18.47 -9.01
C ARG A 125 -15.13 18.25 -7.96
N THR A 126 -14.69 19.29 -7.25
CA THR A 126 -13.57 19.20 -6.29
C THR A 126 -13.99 19.04 -4.83
N GLY A 127 -15.27 19.20 -4.50
CA GLY A 127 -15.75 19.26 -3.12
C GLY A 127 -15.28 18.10 -2.23
N GLN A 128 -15.45 16.85 -2.67
CA GLN A 128 -15.01 15.67 -1.92
C GLN A 128 -13.49 15.65 -1.68
N SER A 129 -12.69 15.96 -2.70
CA SER A 129 -11.23 16.00 -2.63
C SER A 129 -10.75 17.05 -1.61
N ILE A 130 -11.35 18.25 -1.63
CA ILE A 130 -11.04 19.31 -0.66
C ILE A 130 -11.43 18.89 0.76
N GLN A 131 -12.60 18.28 0.94
CA GLN A 131 -13.06 17.80 2.25
C GLN A 131 -12.09 16.79 2.85
N ILE A 132 -11.61 15.82 2.05
CA ILE A 132 -10.62 14.84 2.50
C ILE A 132 -9.27 15.51 2.73
N GLY A 133 -8.79 16.35 1.82
CA GLY A 133 -7.53 17.09 1.99
C GLY A 133 -7.51 17.94 3.28
N PHE A 134 -8.59 18.67 3.56
CA PHE A 134 -8.74 19.44 4.81
C PHE A 134 -8.89 18.54 6.04
N ALA A 135 -9.59 17.40 5.91
CA ALA A 135 -9.66 16.43 6.99
C ALA A 135 -8.27 15.90 7.39
N LEU A 136 -7.34 15.79 6.45
CA LEU A 136 -5.97 15.33 6.66
C LEU A 136 -4.99 16.46 7.04
N SER A 137 -5.23 17.70 6.64
CA SER A 137 -4.42 18.87 7.01
C SER A 137 -4.58 19.30 8.48
N SER A 138 -3.61 20.07 8.99
CA SER A 138 -3.72 20.71 10.30
C SER A 138 -4.64 21.93 10.26
N ASP A 139 -5.31 22.23 11.37
CA ASP A 139 -6.20 23.40 11.45
C ASP A 139 -5.45 24.72 11.24
N ILE A 140 -4.19 24.81 11.68
CA ILE A 140 -3.30 25.96 11.46
C ILE A 140 -3.05 26.16 9.96
N TRP A 141 -2.73 25.08 9.24
CA TRP A 141 -2.48 25.16 7.80
C TRP A 141 -3.73 25.61 7.04
N ILE A 142 -4.91 25.08 7.40
CA ILE A 142 -6.19 25.46 6.77
C ILE A 142 -6.50 26.94 7.04
N THR A 143 -6.37 27.39 8.28
CA THR A 143 -6.63 28.80 8.65
C THR A 143 -5.69 29.74 7.90
N ASN A 144 -4.40 29.43 7.85
CA ASN A 144 -3.42 30.23 7.11
C ASN A 144 -3.73 30.29 5.61
N PHE A 145 -4.14 29.16 5.03
CA PHE A 145 -4.57 29.11 3.63
C PHE A 145 -5.81 29.97 3.37
N LEU A 146 -6.87 29.82 4.18
CA LEU A 146 -8.12 30.58 4.05
C LEU A 146 -7.96 32.09 4.29
N ASN A 147 -6.99 32.49 5.11
CA ASN A 147 -6.70 33.90 5.36
C ASN A 147 -6.05 34.59 4.15
N GLY A 148 -5.35 33.83 3.29
CA GLY A 148 -4.79 34.34 2.04
C GLY A 148 -5.80 34.49 0.89
N ILE A 149 -7.09 34.22 1.13
CA ILE A 149 -8.13 34.28 0.09
C ILE A 149 -8.96 35.54 0.27
N GLU A 150 -8.90 36.43 -0.72
CA GLU A 150 -9.62 37.70 -0.74
C GLU A 150 -11.09 37.53 -1.16
N ASN A 151 -11.36 36.69 -2.17
CA ASN A 151 -12.71 36.47 -2.66
C ASN A 151 -13.60 35.77 -1.60
N LYS A 152 -14.60 36.49 -1.09
CA LYS A 152 -15.51 36.00 -0.04
C LYS A 152 -16.29 34.76 -0.48
N LYS A 153 -16.79 34.69 -1.72
CA LYS A 153 -17.57 33.54 -2.24
C LYS A 153 -16.73 32.27 -2.20
N VAL A 154 -15.50 32.36 -2.71
CA VAL A 154 -14.54 31.25 -2.70
C VAL A 154 -14.17 30.84 -1.27
N LYS A 155 -13.93 31.83 -0.39
CA LYS A 155 -13.62 31.58 1.02
C LYS A 155 -14.76 30.85 1.73
N TYR A 156 -16.02 31.25 1.52
CA TYR A 156 -17.19 30.57 2.10
C TYR A 156 -17.32 29.13 1.59
N PHE A 157 -17.13 28.90 0.29
CA PHE A 157 -17.12 27.55 -0.28
C PHE A 157 -16.07 26.65 0.39
N LEU A 158 -14.83 27.13 0.55
CA LEU A 158 -13.78 26.34 1.20
C LEU A 158 -14.07 26.10 2.67
N GLN A 159 -14.63 27.09 3.38
CA GLN A 159 -15.08 26.91 4.76
C GLN A 159 -16.15 25.82 4.87
N SER A 160 -17.09 25.74 3.92
CA SER A 160 -18.11 24.68 3.91
C SER A 160 -17.53 23.29 3.63
N GLN A 161 -16.34 23.19 3.00
CA GLN A 161 -15.66 21.90 2.81
C GLN A 161 -15.00 21.39 4.11
N LYS A 162 -14.89 22.19 5.16
CA LYS A 162 -14.35 21.75 6.46
C LYS A 162 -15.43 21.03 7.28
N LEU A 163 -15.62 19.73 7.01
CA LEU A 163 -16.68 18.95 7.68
C LEU A 163 -16.31 18.55 9.12
N GLU A 164 -17.19 18.87 10.06
CA GLU A 164 -17.00 18.59 11.49
C GLU A 164 -16.90 17.10 11.83
N LYS A 165 -17.59 16.24 11.07
CA LYS A 165 -17.52 14.77 11.23
C LYS A 165 -16.09 14.22 11.17
N TYR A 166 -15.18 14.90 10.46
CA TYR A 166 -13.79 14.48 10.32
C TYR A 166 -12.88 14.95 11.46
N ARG A 167 -13.41 15.64 12.48
CA ARG A 167 -12.70 15.82 13.76
C ARG A 167 -12.49 14.47 14.46
N ASN A 168 -13.41 13.53 14.30
CA ASN A 168 -13.27 12.15 14.78
C ASN A 168 -12.29 11.34 13.89
N GLN A 169 -11.26 10.75 14.49
CA GLN A 169 -10.24 9.97 13.78
C GLN A 169 -10.81 8.75 13.06
N GLY A 170 -11.76 8.02 13.65
CA GLY A 170 -12.39 6.86 13.03
C GLY A 170 -13.17 7.23 11.77
N LYS A 171 -13.95 8.32 11.81
CA LYS A 171 -14.66 8.86 10.63
C LYS A 171 -13.69 9.36 9.57
N ARG A 172 -12.57 9.97 9.97
CA ARG A 172 -11.50 10.40 9.06
C ARG A 172 -10.83 9.22 8.35
N LYS A 173 -10.47 8.18 9.10
CA LYS A 173 -9.89 6.94 8.56
C LYS A 173 -10.84 6.25 7.57
N ALA A 174 -12.12 6.13 7.93
CA ALA A 174 -13.14 5.60 7.03
C ALA A 174 -13.33 6.47 5.77
N GLY A 175 -13.31 7.80 5.92
CA GLY A 175 -13.38 8.75 4.82
C GLY A 175 -12.22 8.59 3.83
N LEU A 176 -10.98 8.56 4.34
CA LEU A 176 -9.78 8.33 3.53
C LEU A 176 -9.80 6.97 2.84
N TYR A 177 -10.19 5.91 3.55
CA TYR A 177 -10.31 4.57 2.99
C TYR A 177 -11.29 4.52 1.81
N ASN A 178 -12.51 5.06 2.01
CA ASN A 178 -13.52 5.10 0.95
C ASN A 178 -13.08 5.96 -0.23
N TYR A 179 -12.40 7.07 0.03
CA TYR A 179 -11.86 7.94 -1.01
C TYR A 179 -10.76 7.24 -1.82
N ARG A 180 -9.78 6.61 -1.15
CA ARG A 180 -8.74 5.80 -1.82
C ARG A 180 -9.31 4.73 -2.75
N ARG A 181 -10.41 4.08 -2.36
CA ARG A 181 -11.07 3.05 -3.19
C ARG A 181 -11.55 3.59 -4.54
N GLN A 182 -11.90 4.87 -4.64
CA GLN A 182 -12.32 5.48 -5.90
C GLN A 182 -11.16 5.58 -6.91
N PHE A 183 -9.91 5.55 -6.43
CA PHE A 183 -8.69 5.73 -7.23
C PHE A 183 -7.84 4.45 -7.35
N GLN A 184 -8.32 3.31 -6.84
CA GLN A 184 -7.53 2.08 -6.72
C GLN A 184 -6.98 1.58 -8.08
N SER A 185 -7.73 1.78 -9.16
CA SER A 185 -7.32 1.39 -10.51
C SER A 185 -6.30 2.33 -11.15
N LEU A 186 -6.14 3.55 -10.63
CA LEU A 186 -5.35 4.60 -11.27
C LEU A 186 -3.87 4.55 -10.88
N ASN A 187 -3.00 4.95 -11.80
CA ASN A 187 -1.58 5.14 -11.57
C ASN A 187 -1.29 6.63 -11.38
N TYR A 188 -1.06 7.07 -10.14
CA TYR A 188 -0.87 8.49 -9.83
C TYR A 188 0.21 8.75 -8.78
N GLN A 189 0.89 7.71 -8.28
CA GLN A 189 1.88 7.86 -7.23
C GLN A 189 3.19 8.42 -7.80
N SER A 190 3.80 9.33 -7.04
CA SER A 190 5.07 9.97 -7.35
C SER A 190 5.78 10.27 -6.04
N THR A 191 7.09 10.52 -6.10
CA THR A 191 7.89 10.88 -4.93
C THR A 191 9.12 11.68 -5.32
N SER A 192 9.93 12.04 -4.33
CA SER A 192 11.27 12.58 -4.53
C SER A 192 12.24 11.76 -3.68
N PHE A 193 13.31 11.26 -4.29
CA PHE A 193 14.37 10.59 -3.56
C PHE A 193 15.19 11.62 -2.77
N PRO A 194 15.52 11.34 -1.50
CA PRO A 194 16.33 12.23 -0.70
C PRO A 194 17.78 12.22 -1.15
N SER A 195 18.43 13.38 -1.07
CA SER A 195 19.85 13.57 -1.36
C SER A 195 20.68 13.84 -0.11
N GLU A 196 20.05 14.42 0.92
CA GLU A 196 20.68 14.76 2.20
C GLU A 196 20.02 14.05 3.40
N PRO A 197 20.75 13.81 4.50
CA PRO A 197 20.22 13.10 5.67
C PRO A 197 18.93 13.69 6.25
N SER A 198 18.83 15.02 6.31
CA SER A 198 17.62 15.70 6.79
C SER A 198 16.41 15.43 5.90
N GLU A 199 16.61 15.28 4.60
CA GLU A 199 15.56 14.95 3.66
C GLU A 199 15.11 13.50 3.80
N LEU A 200 16.05 12.57 4.05
CA LEU A 200 15.75 11.14 4.19
C LEU A 200 14.74 10.88 5.31
N VAL A 201 14.93 11.47 6.49
CA VAL A 201 13.99 11.35 7.62
C VAL A 201 12.57 11.80 7.22
N VAL A 202 12.47 12.83 6.40
CA VAL A 202 11.18 13.44 6.03
C VAL A 202 10.53 12.73 4.83
N LEU A 203 11.32 12.24 3.87
CA LEU A 203 10.85 11.67 2.60
C LEU A 203 10.72 10.15 2.64
N ALA A 204 11.39 9.45 3.56
CA ALA A 204 11.38 7.99 3.61
C ALA A 204 9.97 7.38 3.58
N PRO A 205 8.98 7.87 4.36
CA PRO A 205 7.63 7.30 4.30
C PRO A 205 6.99 7.44 2.91
N SER A 206 7.16 8.58 2.24
CA SER A 206 6.63 8.77 0.88
C SER A 206 7.36 7.92 -0.17
N VAL A 207 8.66 7.72 -0.03
CA VAL A 207 9.43 6.83 -0.93
C VAL A 207 9.00 5.37 -0.72
N LYS A 208 8.83 4.93 0.52
CA LYS A 208 8.31 3.60 0.86
C LYS A 208 6.92 3.36 0.26
N ASP A 209 5.97 4.26 0.50
CA ASP A 209 4.61 4.17 -0.04
C ASP A 209 4.62 4.10 -1.57
N PHE A 210 5.50 4.88 -2.22
CA PHE A 210 5.67 4.88 -3.67
C PHE A 210 6.24 3.56 -4.22
N LEU A 211 7.33 3.05 -3.64
CA LEU A 211 7.97 1.81 -4.11
C LEU A 211 7.05 0.60 -3.94
N ILE A 212 6.38 0.48 -2.78
CA ILE A 212 5.39 -0.57 -2.54
C ILE A 212 4.22 -0.45 -3.53
N PHE A 213 3.69 0.75 -3.76
CA PHE A 213 2.61 0.93 -4.72
C PHE A 213 2.99 0.45 -6.13
N ARG A 214 4.23 0.70 -6.55
CA ARG A 214 4.71 0.34 -7.89
C ARG A 214 5.10 -1.12 -8.03
N SER A 215 5.53 -1.80 -6.97
CA SER A 215 5.91 -3.21 -7.06
C SER A 215 4.73 -4.16 -7.23
N HIS A 216 3.54 -3.78 -6.74
CA HIS A 216 2.35 -4.63 -6.83
C HIS A 216 1.60 -4.54 -8.15
N LYS A 217 1.98 -3.61 -9.02
CA LYS A 217 1.40 -3.48 -10.35
C LYS A 217 2.52 -3.67 -11.37
N ASN A 218 2.23 -4.28 -12.51
CA ASN A 218 3.21 -4.53 -13.57
C ASN A 218 3.53 -3.23 -14.34
N TYR A 219 3.98 -2.20 -13.63
CA TYR A 219 4.40 -0.95 -14.24
C TYR A 219 5.86 -1.01 -14.66
N ASP A 220 6.21 -0.20 -15.67
CA ASP A 220 7.61 0.02 -16.02
C ASP A 220 8.31 0.84 -14.92
N ASN A 221 9.47 0.36 -14.48
CA ASN A 221 10.29 0.99 -13.46
C ASN A 221 11.71 1.28 -13.97
N SER A 222 11.96 1.11 -15.27
CA SER A 222 13.28 1.30 -15.88
C SER A 222 13.84 2.71 -15.63
N SER A 223 12.99 3.74 -15.66
CA SER A 223 13.39 5.13 -15.38
C SER A 223 13.85 5.34 -13.93
N LEU A 224 13.51 4.45 -13.00
CA LEU A 224 13.89 4.56 -11.59
C LEU A 224 15.32 4.06 -11.33
N ASN A 225 15.92 3.28 -12.23
CA ASN A 225 17.21 2.63 -11.98
C ASN A 225 18.30 3.63 -11.60
N ASN A 226 18.40 4.78 -12.30
CA ASN A 226 19.41 5.79 -11.97
C ASN A 226 19.19 6.40 -10.57
N TYR A 227 17.94 6.71 -10.22
CA TYR A 227 17.59 7.22 -8.89
C TYR A 227 17.88 6.21 -7.78
N LEU A 228 17.61 4.92 -8.04
CA LEU A 228 17.93 3.85 -7.11
C LEU A 228 19.44 3.67 -6.94
N LYS A 229 20.22 3.73 -8.03
CA LYS A 229 21.69 3.70 -7.99
C LYS A 229 22.24 4.85 -7.16
N GLU A 230 21.83 6.09 -7.44
CA GLU A 230 22.25 7.28 -6.68
C GLU A 230 21.89 7.15 -5.20
N PHE A 231 20.64 6.75 -4.89
CA PHE A 231 20.18 6.58 -3.52
C PHE A 231 20.96 5.50 -2.76
N ILE A 232 21.15 4.31 -3.35
CA ILE A 232 21.83 3.17 -2.73
C ILE A 232 23.32 3.46 -2.52
N THR A 233 23.96 4.20 -3.43
CA THR A 233 25.38 4.52 -3.33
C THR A 233 25.70 5.68 -2.37
N ASN A 234 24.68 6.41 -1.89
CA ASN A 234 24.89 7.55 -1.02
C ASN A 234 25.38 7.13 0.38
N GLU A 235 26.67 7.34 0.63
CA GLU A 235 27.32 6.95 1.89
C GLU A 235 26.82 7.75 3.10
N LYS A 236 26.27 8.96 2.90
CA LYS A 236 25.74 9.80 3.99
C LYS A 236 24.57 9.12 4.73
N PHE A 237 23.93 8.14 4.12
CA PHE A 237 22.75 7.47 4.65
C PHE A 237 23.05 6.19 5.44
N ARG A 238 24.28 5.66 5.37
CA ARG A 238 24.62 4.30 5.84
C ARG A 238 24.29 4.01 7.30
N ASN A 239 24.30 5.02 8.16
CA ASN A 239 24.03 4.89 9.60
C ASN A 239 22.60 5.29 10.00
N MET A 240 21.71 5.48 9.03
CA MET A 240 20.34 5.92 9.26
C MET A 240 19.36 4.74 9.17
N ASN A 241 18.42 4.67 10.11
CA ASN A 241 17.43 3.59 10.15
C ASN A 241 16.50 3.64 8.93
N GLU A 242 16.12 4.84 8.49
CA GLU A 242 15.30 5.09 7.32
C GLU A 242 15.97 4.59 6.04
N PHE A 243 17.31 4.62 5.99
CA PHE A 243 18.05 4.08 4.86
C PHE A 243 17.93 2.57 4.80
N LEU A 244 18.14 1.87 5.93
CA LEU A 244 17.97 0.43 6.01
C LEU A 244 16.54 0.01 5.68
N GLU A 245 15.53 0.72 6.19
CA GLU A 245 14.13 0.48 5.87
C GLU A 245 13.88 0.55 4.36
N LEU A 246 14.29 1.63 3.70
CA LEU A 246 14.13 1.78 2.25
C LEU A 246 14.95 0.77 1.46
N LEU A 247 16.17 0.45 1.91
CA LEU A 247 17.00 -0.58 1.30
C LEU A 247 16.30 -1.95 1.36
N MET A 248 15.64 -2.28 2.47
CA MET A 248 14.84 -3.49 2.57
C MET A 248 13.67 -3.49 1.58
N ILE A 249 12.91 -2.40 1.51
CA ILE A 249 11.80 -2.25 0.54
C ILE A 249 12.32 -2.42 -0.90
N ILE A 250 13.45 -1.81 -1.24
CA ILE A 250 14.07 -1.91 -2.56
C ILE A 250 14.46 -3.37 -2.85
N GLY A 251 15.12 -4.05 -1.91
CA GLY A 251 15.54 -5.45 -2.06
C GLY A 251 14.39 -6.43 -2.22
N PHE A 252 13.29 -6.25 -1.47
CA PHE A 252 12.15 -7.17 -1.53
C PHE A 252 11.34 -7.00 -2.81
N TYR A 253 11.15 -5.75 -3.25
CA TYR A 253 10.07 -5.41 -4.16
C TYR A 253 10.50 -4.89 -5.52
N MET A 254 11.71 -4.32 -5.64
CA MET A 254 12.15 -3.72 -6.89
C MET A 254 12.91 -4.72 -7.74
N LYS A 255 12.59 -4.75 -9.03
CA LYS A 255 13.40 -5.49 -10.01
C LYS A 255 14.71 -4.73 -10.23
N MET A 256 15.82 -5.43 -10.11
CA MET A 256 17.17 -4.89 -10.31
C MET A 256 17.81 -5.52 -11.54
N ASP A 257 18.64 -4.73 -12.23
CA ASP A 257 19.63 -5.25 -13.16
C ASP A 257 20.88 -5.70 -12.40
N ASP A 258 21.79 -6.44 -13.06
CA ASP A 258 22.98 -7.02 -12.43
C ASP A 258 23.87 -5.96 -11.76
N GLU A 259 23.95 -4.77 -12.38
CA GLU A 259 24.72 -3.65 -11.85
C GLU A 259 24.11 -3.12 -10.54
N LEU A 260 22.81 -2.86 -10.53
CA LEU A 260 22.08 -2.39 -9.36
C LEU A 260 22.10 -3.43 -8.23
N SER A 261 21.96 -4.72 -8.55
CA SER A 261 22.11 -5.81 -7.56
C SER A 261 23.50 -5.83 -6.93
N GLY A 262 24.56 -5.67 -7.73
CA GLY A 262 25.93 -5.58 -7.22
C GLY A 262 26.15 -4.37 -6.30
N LEU A 263 25.59 -3.20 -6.65
CA LEU A 263 25.63 -2.01 -5.80
C LEU A 263 24.83 -2.18 -4.52
N PHE A 264 23.66 -2.82 -4.60
CA PHE A 264 22.82 -3.14 -3.46
C PHE A 264 23.55 -4.02 -2.45
N THR A 265 24.11 -5.15 -2.88
CA THR A 265 24.81 -6.09 -1.97
C THR A 265 25.98 -5.39 -1.27
N LYS A 266 26.75 -4.58 -1.99
CA LYS A 266 27.84 -3.78 -1.38
C LYS A 266 27.31 -2.80 -0.31
N ALA A 267 26.23 -2.08 -0.62
CA ALA A 267 25.62 -1.14 0.30
C ALA A 267 25.06 -1.86 1.54
N PHE A 268 24.31 -2.95 1.36
CA PHE A 268 23.71 -3.72 2.44
C PHE A 268 24.78 -4.32 3.36
N ASN A 269 25.84 -4.90 2.81
CA ASN A 269 26.94 -5.44 3.60
C ASN A 269 27.68 -4.35 4.38
N SER A 270 27.90 -3.18 3.76
CA SER A 270 28.47 -2.02 4.46
C SER A 270 27.59 -1.61 5.66
N VAL A 271 26.28 -1.50 5.48
CA VAL A 271 25.34 -1.17 6.57
C VAL A 271 25.36 -2.25 7.66
N ARG A 272 25.41 -3.52 7.27
CA ARG A 272 25.48 -4.67 8.18
C ARG A 272 26.73 -4.67 9.06
N SER A 273 27.88 -4.36 8.48
CA SER A 273 29.16 -4.36 9.22
C SER A 273 29.41 -3.08 10.02
N SER A 274 28.87 -1.94 9.58
CA SER A 274 29.17 -0.64 10.19
C SER A 274 28.24 -0.24 11.34
N ASN A 275 27.05 -0.85 11.48
CA ASN A 275 26.06 -0.45 12.48
C ASN A 275 25.99 -1.39 13.69
N PRO A 276 26.36 -0.93 14.90
CA PRO A 276 26.09 -1.67 16.12
C PRO A 276 24.59 -1.92 16.30
N GLY A 277 24.18 -3.16 16.53
CA GLY A 277 22.77 -3.53 16.68
C GLY A 277 21.99 -3.64 15.36
N PHE A 278 22.69 -3.71 14.22
CA PHE A 278 22.09 -3.91 12.89
C PHE A 278 21.02 -5.00 12.88
N GLU A 279 21.29 -6.17 13.45
CA GLU A 279 20.37 -7.30 13.42
C GLU A 279 19.03 -6.97 14.07
N GLN A 280 19.04 -6.30 15.22
CA GLN A 280 17.80 -5.91 15.92
C GLN A 280 16.97 -4.96 15.07
N VAL A 281 17.60 -3.97 14.43
CA VAL A 281 16.93 -3.01 13.54
C VAL A 281 16.42 -3.70 12.28
N PHE A 282 17.23 -4.59 11.70
CA PHE A 282 16.87 -5.37 10.51
C PHE A 282 15.63 -6.22 10.77
N PHE A 283 15.62 -7.05 11.83
CA PHE A 283 14.48 -7.92 12.12
C PHE A 283 13.23 -7.13 12.54
N LYS A 284 13.38 -5.97 13.19
CA LYS A 284 12.26 -5.07 13.45
C LYS A 284 11.65 -4.56 12.13
N ASN A 285 12.48 -4.06 11.21
CA ASN A 285 12.02 -3.59 9.90
C ASN A 285 11.41 -4.74 9.07
N LEU A 286 12.00 -5.93 9.12
CA LEU A 286 11.47 -7.13 8.46
C LEU A 286 10.08 -7.45 8.99
N ARG A 287 9.91 -7.43 10.32
CA ARG A 287 8.62 -7.67 10.95
C ARG A 287 7.58 -6.65 10.52
N GLU A 288 7.93 -5.37 10.50
CA GLU A 288 7.03 -4.30 10.03
C GLU A 288 6.62 -4.49 8.56
N VAL A 289 7.54 -4.96 7.71
CA VAL A 289 7.26 -5.28 6.31
C VAL A 289 6.33 -6.50 6.20
N GLN A 290 6.53 -7.54 7.02
CA GLN A 290 5.67 -8.73 7.07
C GLN A 290 4.28 -8.48 7.67
N GLU A 291 4.11 -7.48 8.53
CA GLU A 291 2.81 -7.06 9.06
C GLU A 291 2.11 -6.00 8.18
N GLY A 292 2.82 -5.47 7.19
CA GLY A 292 2.34 -4.42 6.31
C GLY A 292 1.12 -4.81 5.48
N SER A 293 0.54 -3.83 4.78
CA SER A 293 -0.58 -4.08 3.86
C SER A 293 -0.21 -5.01 2.71
N PHE A 294 1.08 -5.14 2.45
CA PHE A 294 1.64 -6.00 1.42
C PHE A 294 2.89 -6.69 1.99
N PRO A 295 2.73 -7.88 2.59
CA PRO A 295 3.88 -8.66 3.04
C PRO A 295 4.62 -9.30 1.85
N PRO A 296 5.93 -9.55 1.97
CA PRO A 296 6.70 -10.22 0.94
C PRO A 296 6.21 -11.68 0.83
N GLY A 297 6.06 -12.15 -0.41
CA GLY A 297 5.77 -13.53 -0.70
C GLY A 297 7.06 -14.35 -0.80
N ILE A 298 6.90 -15.60 -1.24
CA ILE A 298 8.00 -16.54 -1.42
C ILE A 298 9.04 -16.02 -2.42
N GLU A 299 8.58 -15.42 -3.52
CA GLU A 299 9.47 -14.96 -4.59
C GLU A 299 10.21 -13.67 -4.20
N GLU A 300 9.57 -12.77 -3.43
CA GLU A 300 10.22 -11.60 -2.85
C GLU A 300 11.28 -12.00 -1.81
N ASP A 301 10.98 -12.96 -0.93
CA ASP A 301 11.93 -13.48 0.06
C ASP A 301 13.15 -14.14 -0.62
N LYS A 302 12.94 -14.97 -1.65
CA LYS A 302 14.03 -15.57 -2.43
C LYS A 302 14.90 -14.54 -3.12
N LYS A 303 14.29 -13.52 -3.74
CA LYS A 303 15.02 -12.41 -4.38
C LYS A 303 15.90 -11.69 -3.37
N PHE A 304 15.36 -11.36 -2.20
CA PHE A 304 16.12 -10.72 -1.14
C PHE A 304 17.25 -11.63 -0.64
N SER A 305 16.98 -12.90 -0.38
CA SER A 305 17.99 -13.90 0.04
C SER A 305 19.16 -13.99 -0.94
N ALA A 306 18.91 -13.88 -2.24
CA ALA A 306 19.96 -13.89 -3.26
C ALA A 306 20.85 -12.64 -3.23
N LEU A 307 20.37 -11.52 -2.68
CA LEU A 307 21.13 -10.28 -2.50
C LEU A 307 21.94 -10.26 -1.21
N VAL A 308 21.64 -11.16 -0.26
CA VAL A 308 22.30 -11.24 1.05
C VAL A 308 23.55 -12.09 0.96
N ASP A 309 24.67 -11.52 1.43
CA ASP A 309 25.90 -12.28 1.61
C ASP A 309 25.79 -13.19 2.85
N LYS A 310 25.50 -14.47 2.58
CA LYS A 310 25.36 -15.52 3.58
C LYS A 310 26.71 -16.07 4.08
N SER A 311 27.84 -15.64 3.50
CA SER A 311 29.18 -16.03 3.98
C SER A 311 29.59 -15.27 5.24
N LEU A 312 28.93 -14.14 5.52
CA LEU A 312 29.13 -13.37 6.74
C LEU A 312 28.42 -14.05 7.91
N ASP A 313 29.11 -14.19 9.05
CA ASP A 313 28.50 -14.68 10.27
C ASP A 313 27.41 -13.72 10.78
N GLY A 314 26.41 -14.27 11.47
CA GLY A 314 25.34 -13.50 12.13
C GLY A 314 23.94 -13.97 11.78
N GLU A 315 22.97 -13.43 12.52
CA GLU A 315 21.59 -13.92 12.52
C GLU A 315 20.86 -13.65 11.20
N VAL A 316 21.24 -12.62 10.46
CA VAL A 316 20.65 -12.37 9.13
C VAL A 316 21.01 -13.49 8.15
N SER A 317 22.25 -13.98 8.16
CA SER A 317 22.66 -15.11 7.32
C SER A 317 21.98 -16.41 7.75
N ASN A 318 21.88 -16.65 9.07
CA ASN A 318 21.20 -17.81 9.62
C ASN A 318 19.72 -17.83 9.22
N TYR A 319 19.04 -16.68 9.34
CA TYR A 319 17.64 -16.52 8.94
C TYR A 319 17.42 -16.82 7.46
N PHE A 320 18.23 -16.24 6.55
CA PHE A 320 18.04 -16.47 5.11
C PHE A 320 18.44 -17.89 4.68
N THR A 321 19.37 -18.53 5.38
CA THR A 321 19.67 -19.96 5.16
C THR A 321 18.49 -20.86 5.55
N LEU A 322 17.83 -20.53 6.67
CA LEU A 322 16.60 -21.20 7.08
C LEU A 322 15.48 -20.97 6.06
N THR A 323 15.21 -19.72 5.66
CA THR A 323 14.13 -19.44 4.72
C THR A 323 14.39 -20.09 3.37
N ASP A 324 15.62 -20.09 2.85
CA ASP A 324 15.98 -20.85 1.65
C ASP A 324 15.65 -22.34 1.76
N THR A 325 15.90 -22.93 2.93
CA THR A 325 15.56 -24.34 3.19
C THR A 325 14.04 -24.54 3.15
N ILE A 326 13.27 -23.66 3.79
CA ILE A 326 11.81 -23.69 3.78
C ILE A 326 11.25 -23.50 2.37
N HIS A 327 11.77 -22.52 1.62
CA HIS A 327 11.34 -22.21 0.26
C HIS A 327 11.75 -23.27 -0.77
N GLY A 328 12.91 -23.90 -0.58
CA GLY A 328 13.46 -24.92 -1.47
C GLY A 328 12.86 -26.30 -1.28
N LYS A 329 12.74 -26.77 -0.02
CA LYS A 329 12.19 -28.10 0.31
C LYS A 329 10.68 -28.10 0.53
N GLY A 330 10.12 -26.94 0.85
CA GLY A 330 8.70 -26.76 1.19
C GLY A 330 8.44 -26.88 2.69
N TYR A 331 7.57 -26.02 3.22
CA TYR A 331 7.22 -25.94 4.64
C TYR A 331 6.50 -27.20 5.21
N ILE A 332 6.12 -28.15 4.35
CA ILE A 332 5.52 -29.44 4.77
C ILE A 332 6.56 -30.56 4.90
N ASN A 333 7.78 -30.34 4.41
CA ASN A 333 8.84 -31.33 4.41
C ASN A 333 9.44 -31.46 5.82
N GLU A 334 9.69 -32.70 6.27
CA GLU A 334 10.23 -32.99 7.61
C GLU A 334 11.56 -32.28 7.88
N GLU A 335 12.47 -32.23 6.90
CA GLU A 335 13.76 -31.56 7.06
C GLU A 335 13.61 -30.05 7.22
N ALA A 336 12.64 -29.44 6.54
CA ALA A 336 12.34 -28.01 6.70
C ALA A 336 11.70 -27.72 8.08
N ILE A 337 10.82 -28.60 8.54
CA ILE A 337 10.18 -28.51 9.86
C ILE A 337 11.23 -28.64 10.97
N ASP A 338 12.14 -29.60 10.86
CA ASP A 338 13.22 -29.79 11.81
C ASP A 338 14.22 -28.62 11.78
N ALA A 339 14.55 -28.07 10.60
CA ALA A 339 15.35 -26.86 10.50
C ALA A 339 14.70 -25.66 11.22
N VAL A 340 13.38 -25.50 11.10
CA VAL A 340 12.64 -24.46 11.85
C VAL A 340 12.70 -24.72 13.34
N ARG A 341 12.55 -25.97 13.80
CA ARG A 341 12.66 -26.32 15.22
C ARG A 341 14.02 -25.96 15.78
N VAL A 342 15.09 -26.39 15.10
CA VAL A 342 16.48 -26.11 15.51
C VAL A 342 16.74 -24.61 15.62
N TYR A 343 16.31 -23.83 14.62
CA TYR A 343 16.45 -22.38 14.65
C TYR A 343 15.60 -21.73 15.75
N TYR A 344 14.38 -22.22 15.96
CA TYR A 344 13.47 -21.68 16.97
C TYR A 344 14.03 -21.88 18.38
N ASP A 345 14.52 -23.09 18.67
CA ASP A 345 15.06 -23.49 19.97
C ASP A 345 16.41 -22.84 20.29
N SER A 346 17.17 -22.42 19.27
CA SER A 346 18.43 -21.68 19.47
C SER A 346 18.21 -20.22 19.87
N HIS A 347 16.96 -19.76 19.90
CA HIS A 347 16.59 -18.38 20.19
C HIS A 347 15.56 -18.29 21.31
N GLU A 348 15.53 -17.16 22.02
CA GLU A 348 14.45 -16.94 22.98
C GLU A 348 13.09 -16.95 22.26
N GLY A 349 12.08 -17.60 22.85
CA GLY A 349 10.77 -17.77 22.21
C GLY A 349 10.01 -16.47 21.87
N ARG A 350 10.40 -15.35 22.49
CA ARG A 350 9.90 -13.98 22.24
C ARG A 350 10.89 -13.09 21.48
N SER A 351 11.97 -13.66 20.94
CA SER A 351 12.90 -12.92 20.11
C SER A 351 12.23 -12.47 18.81
N ILE A 352 12.69 -11.32 18.28
CA ILE A 352 12.17 -10.76 17.03
C ILE A 352 12.49 -11.67 15.83
N GLN A 353 13.59 -12.42 15.91
CA GLN A 353 13.99 -13.46 14.95
C GLN A 353 12.92 -14.55 14.84
N ASN A 354 12.54 -15.12 16.00
CA ASN A 354 11.48 -16.11 16.06
C ASN A 354 10.11 -15.55 15.65
N GLU A 355 9.85 -14.26 15.89
CA GLU A 355 8.66 -13.60 15.35
C GLU A 355 8.67 -13.54 13.81
N CYS A 356 9.80 -13.23 13.19
CA CYS A 356 9.93 -13.20 11.73
C CYS A 356 9.76 -14.58 11.10
N VAL A 357 10.32 -15.65 11.71
CA VAL A 357 10.13 -17.03 11.23
C VAL A 357 8.67 -17.47 11.35
N ARG A 358 8.02 -17.16 12.48
CA ARG A 358 6.57 -17.42 12.66
C ARG A 358 5.75 -16.73 11.57
N ALA A 359 6.08 -15.49 11.22
CA ALA A 359 5.42 -14.75 10.17
C ALA A 359 5.56 -15.43 8.79
N SER A 360 6.79 -15.83 8.43
CA SER A 360 7.07 -16.51 7.17
C SER A 360 6.27 -17.81 7.05
N ILE A 361 6.23 -18.64 8.11
CA ILE A 361 5.42 -19.86 8.12
C ILE A 361 3.92 -19.54 8.06
N PHE A 362 3.45 -18.53 8.79
CA PHE A 362 2.05 -18.12 8.74
C PHE A 362 1.63 -17.66 7.33
N ASN A 363 2.52 -17.00 6.58
CA ASN A 363 2.26 -16.60 5.19
C ASN A 363 2.00 -17.82 4.29
N TYR A 364 2.71 -18.92 4.47
CA TYR A 364 2.41 -20.18 3.77
C TYR A 364 1.02 -20.71 4.10
N PHE A 365 0.67 -20.76 5.39
CA PHE A 365 -0.65 -21.24 5.82
C PHE A 365 -1.77 -20.36 5.26
N SER A 366 -1.58 -19.04 5.31
CA SER A 366 -2.50 -18.06 4.75
C SER A 366 -2.66 -18.21 3.23
N GLY A 367 -1.55 -18.36 2.51
CA GLY A 367 -1.54 -18.60 1.07
C GLY A 367 -2.29 -19.88 0.69
N PHE A 368 -2.02 -20.99 1.40
CA PHE A 368 -2.71 -22.26 1.20
C PHE A 368 -4.22 -22.13 1.41
N LEU A 369 -4.67 -21.63 2.58
CA LEU A 369 -6.11 -21.58 2.91
C LEU A 369 -6.89 -20.52 2.12
N ASN A 370 -6.26 -19.43 1.70
CA ASN A 370 -6.94 -18.44 0.86
C ASN A 370 -7.15 -18.95 -0.57
N ASN A 371 -6.24 -19.79 -1.08
CA ASN A 371 -6.29 -20.35 -2.43
C ASN A 371 -6.97 -21.73 -2.50
N LEU A 372 -7.25 -22.37 -1.36
CA LEU A 372 -7.91 -23.67 -1.33
C LEU A 372 -9.39 -23.53 -1.73
N GLU A 373 -9.81 -24.35 -2.68
CA GLU A 373 -11.21 -24.41 -3.11
C GLU A 373 -12.05 -25.26 -2.15
N PRO A 374 -13.32 -24.89 -1.89
CA PRO A 374 -14.17 -25.60 -0.94
C PRO A 374 -14.32 -27.11 -1.23
N GLU A 375 -14.31 -27.50 -2.51
CA GLU A 375 -14.40 -28.89 -2.97
C GLU A 375 -13.20 -29.73 -2.51
N ALA A 376 -12.03 -29.10 -2.35
CA ALA A 376 -10.78 -29.72 -1.90
C ALA A 376 -10.61 -29.64 -0.36
N TYR A 377 -11.71 -29.60 0.42
CA TYR A 377 -11.63 -29.44 1.88
C TYR A 377 -10.86 -30.56 2.59
N HIS A 378 -10.71 -31.73 1.97
CA HIS A 378 -9.91 -32.83 2.52
C HIS A 378 -8.43 -32.44 2.64
N ASP A 379 -7.91 -31.60 1.74
CA ASP A 379 -6.52 -31.13 1.80
C ASP A 379 -6.29 -30.25 3.04
N TYR A 380 -7.31 -29.50 3.47
CA TYR A 380 -7.27 -28.77 4.74
C TYR A 380 -7.20 -29.71 5.94
N PHE A 381 -7.92 -30.85 5.91
CA PHE A 381 -7.87 -31.83 6.99
C PHE A 381 -6.49 -32.44 7.14
N GLU A 382 -5.85 -32.78 6.03
CA GLU A 382 -4.48 -33.31 6.02
C GLU A 382 -3.46 -32.25 6.44
N MET A 383 -3.58 -31.03 5.91
CA MET A 383 -2.70 -29.91 6.27
C MET A 383 -2.74 -29.55 7.76
N ASN A 384 -3.84 -29.87 8.46
CA ASN A 384 -3.94 -29.61 9.89
C ASN A 384 -2.85 -30.33 10.70
N LYS A 385 -2.33 -31.47 10.25
CA LYS A 385 -1.19 -32.14 10.90
C LYS A 385 0.04 -31.22 10.93
N VAL A 386 0.35 -30.58 9.81
CA VAL A 386 1.45 -29.62 9.70
C VAL A 386 1.19 -28.40 10.59
N PHE A 387 -0.05 -27.90 10.64
CA PHE A 387 -0.43 -26.82 11.54
C PHE A 387 -0.13 -27.18 13.01
N THR A 388 -0.52 -28.38 13.45
CA THR A 388 -0.26 -28.83 14.83
C THR A 388 1.23 -28.97 15.14
N GLN A 389 2.04 -29.42 14.18
CA GLN A 389 3.49 -29.51 14.35
C GLN A 389 4.12 -28.14 14.59
N TYR A 390 3.79 -27.14 13.76
CA TYR A 390 4.29 -25.77 13.95
C TYR A 390 3.73 -25.09 15.19
N MET A 391 2.46 -25.34 15.56
CA MET A 391 1.91 -24.86 16.84
C MET A 391 2.71 -25.42 18.02
N GLY A 392 3.12 -26.70 17.95
CA GLY A 392 3.97 -27.34 18.94
C GLY A 392 5.36 -26.73 19.01
N ILE A 393 6.02 -26.56 17.85
CA ILE A 393 7.36 -25.93 17.76
C ILE A 393 7.31 -24.51 18.36
N PHE A 394 6.38 -23.69 17.92
CA PHE A 394 6.35 -22.28 18.30
C PHE A 394 5.77 -22.03 19.69
N SER A 395 4.89 -22.90 20.19
CA SER A 395 4.22 -22.78 21.50
C SER A 395 3.74 -21.35 21.81
N ASN A 396 3.27 -20.62 20.78
CA ASN A 396 3.01 -19.19 20.84
C ASN A 396 1.52 -18.88 20.75
N GLN A 397 0.98 -18.19 21.75
CA GLN A 397 -0.45 -17.90 21.82
C GLN A 397 -0.97 -17.03 20.67
N LYS A 398 -0.19 -16.03 20.24
CA LYS A 398 -0.58 -15.13 19.15
C LYS A 398 -0.66 -15.87 17.83
N PHE A 399 0.36 -16.66 17.50
CA PHE A 399 0.37 -17.53 16.31
C PHE A 399 -0.82 -18.50 16.30
N ASN A 400 -1.10 -19.15 17.44
CA ASN A 400 -2.24 -20.08 17.55
C ASN A 400 -3.59 -19.37 17.35
N GLN A 401 -3.73 -18.14 17.84
CA GLN A 401 -4.93 -17.33 17.64
C GLN A 401 -5.08 -16.87 16.19
N ASP A 402 -3.99 -16.47 15.53
CA ASP A 402 -4.01 -16.06 14.12
C ASP A 402 -4.36 -17.26 13.20
N LEU A 403 -3.82 -18.44 13.51
CA LEU A 403 -4.14 -19.69 12.81
C LEU A 403 -5.60 -20.11 13.02
N LYS A 404 -6.14 -19.94 14.23
CA LYS A 404 -7.57 -20.14 14.51
C LYS A 404 -8.42 -19.22 13.64
N ASP A 405 -8.08 -17.94 13.56
CA ASP A 405 -8.87 -16.96 12.80
C ASP A 405 -8.83 -17.25 11.30
N LEU A 406 -7.67 -17.65 10.78
CA LEU A 406 -7.50 -18.12 9.41
C LEU A 406 -8.33 -19.38 9.13
N SER A 407 -8.26 -20.38 10.01
CA SER A 407 -9.02 -21.63 9.93
C SER A 407 -10.53 -21.37 9.97
N LEU A 408 -10.99 -20.47 10.85
CA LEU A 408 -12.39 -20.06 10.94
C LEU A 408 -12.90 -19.36 9.69
N LYS A 409 -12.07 -18.53 9.05
CA LYS A 409 -12.41 -17.89 7.77
C LYS A 409 -12.66 -18.94 6.70
N TYR A 410 -11.81 -19.97 6.62
CA TYR A 410 -11.98 -21.07 5.66
C TYR A 410 -13.21 -21.94 5.99
N VAL A 411 -13.42 -22.33 7.24
CA VAL A 411 -14.62 -23.10 7.66
C VAL A 411 -15.91 -22.34 7.33
N LYS A 412 -15.95 -21.02 7.49
CA LYS A 412 -17.10 -20.19 7.08
C LYS A 412 -17.30 -20.22 5.55
N LYS A 413 -16.24 -20.27 4.74
CA LYS A 413 -16.31 -20.47 3.27
C LYS A 413 -16.96 -21.82 2.96
N LEU A 414 -16.56 -22.89 3.65
CA LEU A 414 -17.13 -24.24 3.51
C LEU A 414 -18.62 -24.29 3.87
N ILE A 415 -19.01 -23.78 5.03
CA ILE A 415 -20.41 -23.77 5.48
C ILE A 415 -21.32 -22.98 4.51
N LYS A 416 -20.77 -21.96 3.85
CA LYS A 416 -21.51 -21.19 2.84
C LYS A 416 -21.67 -21.96 1.53
N ARG A 417 -20.69 -22.78 1.15
CA ARG A 417 -20.71 -23.60 -0.07
C ARG A 417 -21.57 -24.85 0.07
N PHE A 418 -21.39 -25.59 1.16
CA PHE A 418 -22.12 -26.83 1.47
C PHE A 418 -23.32 -26.49 2.34
N THR A 419 -24.46 -26.21 1.71
CA THR A 419 -25.66 -25.75 2.42
C THR A 419 -26.57 -26.88 2.88
N ASP A 420 -26.49 -28.05 2.23
CA ASP A 420 -27.25 -29.23 2.64
C ASP A 420 -26.69 -29.80 3.94
N LYS A 421 -27.39 -29.52 5.04
CA LYS A 421 -27.00 -29.98 6.36
C LYS A 421 -27.08 -31.49 6.53
N ARG A 422 -27.79 -32.22 5.67
CA ARG A 422 -27.86 -33.69 5.70
C ARG A 422 -26.89 -34.33 4.71
N GLY A 423 -26.32 -33.52 3.81
CA GLY A 423 -25.32 -33.95 2.85
C GLY A 423 -24.06 -34.47 3.52
N LYS A 424 -23.40 -35.42 2.84
CA LYS A 424 -22.19 -36.10 3.31
C LYS A 424 -21.10 -35.09 3.69
N ASP A 425 -20.79 -34.16 2.79
CA ASP A 425 -19.69 -33.20 2.96
C ASP A 425 -19.92 -32.28 4.17
N TYR A 426 -21.15 -31.77 4.35
CA TYR A 426 -21.47 -30.91 5.50
C TYR A 426 -21.30 -31.64 6.84
N GLN A 427 -21.76 -32.89 6.92
CA GLN A 427 -21.63 -33.68 8.14
C GLN A 427 -20.18 -34.05 8.42
N ASP A 428 -19.40 -34.34 7.39
CA ASP A 428 -17.98 -34.61 7.50
C ASP A 428 -17.21 -33.38 8.02
N ILE A 429 -17.40 -32.22 7.37
CA ILE A 429 -16.84 -30.92 7.82
C ILE A 429 -17.25 -30.62 9.26
N LYS A 430 -18.53 -30.78 9.60
CA LYS A 430 -19.02 -30.51 10.95
C LYS A 430 -18.39 -31.45 11.99
N LYS A 431 -18.24 -32.74 11.67
CA LYS A 431 -17.65 -33.73 12.58
C LYS A 431 -16.17 -33.40 12.79
N TRP A 432 -15.42 -33.22 11.71
CA TRP A 432 -13.99 -32.90 11.77
C TRP A 432 -13.74 -31.60 12.53
N VAL A 433 -14.41 -30.50 12.14
CA VAL A 433 -14.23 -29.19 12.80
C VAL A 433 -14.56 -29.26 14.29
N ARG A 434 -15.59 -30.00 14.69
CA ARG A 434 -15.93 -30.15 16.11
C ARG A 434 -14.84 -30.83 16.91
N THR A 435 -14.33 -31.95 16.42
CA THR A 435 -13.25 -32.69 17.10
C THR A 435 -11.98 -31.84 17.13
N THR A 436 -11.49 -31.43 15.96
CA THR A 436 -10.21 -30.74 15.84
C THR A 436 -10.18 -29.38 16.53
N PHE A 437 -11.25 -28.57 16.48
CA PHE A 437 -11.22 -27.24 17.10
C PHE A 437 -11.34 -27.29 18.63
N ILE A 438 -11.90 -28.37 19.18
CA ILE A 438 -11.86 -28.62 20.63
C ILE A 438 -10.45 -29.04 21.03
N ASP A 439 -9.86 -29.99 20.30
CA ASP A 439 -8.51 -30.51 20.59
C ASP A 439 -7.45 -29.40 20.54
N LEU A 440 -7.53 -28.52 19.53
CA LEU A 440 -6.65 -27.36 19.39
C LEU A 440 -6.99 -26.19 20.32
N SER A 441 -8.01 -26.33 21.16
CA SER A 441 -8.54 -25.24 22.01
C SER A 441 -8.90 -23.97 21.22
N PHE A 442 -9.25 -24.12 19.94
CA PHE A 442 -9.67 -23.01 19.09
C PHE A 442 -11.04 -22.50 19.52
N MET A 443 -11.97 -23.39 19.87
CA MET A 443 -13.33 -23.01 20.30
C MET A 443 -13.86 -23.96 21.37
N LYS A 444 -14.74 -23.44 22.22
CA LYS A 444 -15.49 -24.28 23.16
C LYS A 444 -16.62 -25.00 22.43
N GLU A 445 -17.05 -26.14 22.99
CA GLU A 445 -18.15 -26.94 22.43
C GLU A 445 -19.41 -26.10 22.17
N LYS A 446 -19.81 -25.25 23.12
CA LYS A 446 -20.97 -24.35 22.96
C LYS A 446 -20.86 -23.43 21.74
N GLU A 447 -19.68 -22.86 21.51
CA GLU A 447 -19.43 -21.95 20.38
C GLU A 447 -19.48 -22.70 19.05
N LEU A 448 -18.99 -23.94 19.01
CA LEU A 448 -19.06 -24.82 17.84
C LEU A 448 -20.50 -25.25 17.55
N VAL A 449 -21.33 -25.50 18.57
CA VAL A 449 -22.76 -25.74 18.36
C VAL A 449 -23.40 -24.50 17.70
N GLU A 450 -23.13 -23.29 18.20
CA GLU A 450 -23.64 -22.04 17.60
C GLU A 450 -23.14 -21.82 16.16
N LEU A 451 -21.89 -22.15 15.86
CA LEU A 451 -21.32 -22.01 14.51
C LEU A 451 -22.11 -22.77 13.43
N PHE A 452 -22.59 -23.98 13.76
CA PHE A 452 -23.36 -24.84 12.86
C PHE A 452 -24.89 -24.72 13.02
N LYS A 453 -25.37 -23.93 14.00
CA LYS A 453 -26.82 -23.67 14.18
C LYS A 453 -27.36 -22.84 13.01
N THR A 454 -28.61 -23.11 12.66
CA THR A 454 -29.33 -22.29 11.67
C THR A 454 -29.77 -20.99 12.33
N ARG A 455 -29.26 -19.83 11.87
CA ARG A 455 -29.85 -18.55 12.28
C ARG A 455 -31.28 -18.49 11.72
N ARG A 456 -32.29 -18.53 12.60
CA ARG A 456 -33.69 -18.28 12.20
C ARG A 456 -33.74 -16.89 11.55
N LYS A 457 -34.39 -16.76 10.38
CA LYS A 457 -34.69 -15.43 9.80
C LYS A 457 -35.37 -14.60 10.89
N LYS A 458 -34.87 -13.40 11.18
CA LYS A 458 -35.61 -12.45 12.01
C LYS A 458 -36.94 -12.24 11.30
N LYS A 459 -38.06 -12.56 11.98
CA LYS A 459 -39.38 -12.14 11.50
C LYS A 459 -39.29 -10.63 11.35
N VAL A 460 -39.64 -10.13 10.16
CA VAL A 460 -39.91 -8.69 9.98
C VAL A 460 -40.95 -8.35 11.03
N ALA A 461 -40.63 -7.41 11.92
CA ALA A 461 -41.65 -6.87 12.81
C ALA A 461 -42.71 -6.26 11.91
N VAL A 462 -43.91 -6.84 11.94
CA VAL A 462 -45.09 -6.32 11.25
C VAL A 462 -45.51 -5.04 11.95
#